data_AF-A0A3E0DJP7-F1
#
_entry.id   AF-A0A3E0DJP7-F1
#
_cell.length_a   1.000
_cell.length_b   1.000
_cell.length_c   1.000
_cell.angle_alpha   90.00
_cell.angle_beta   90.00
_cell.angle_gamma   90.00
#
_symmetry.space_group_name_H-M   'P 1'
#
loop_
_entity.id
_entity.type
_entity.pdbx_description
1 polymer ?
#
loop_
_entity_poly.entity_id
_entity_poly.type
_entity_poly.pdbx_seq_one_letter_code
_entity_poly.pdbx_strand_id
1 'polypeptide(L)'
;MYKALLVTSAAILLTACSGANVTSQVRDFDATTPEKMMRCVTVETGDSDTNEELQAYDGWTMVYASEYTTDNKATTELTMCFEKAANL
;
A
#
# COMPACT_ATOMS: atom_id res chain seq x y z
N MET A 1 -28.49 4.27 32.28
CA MET A 1 -27.16 4.92 32.16
C MET A 1 -26.16 4.03 31.41
N TYR A 2 -26.10 2.72 31.66
CA TYR A 2 -25.21 1.80 30.90
C TYR A 2 -25.47 1.69 29.39
N LYS A 3 -26.74 1.73 28.96
CA LYS A 3 -27.09 1.64 27.53
C LYS A 3 -26.57 2.81 26.70
N ALA A 4 -26.59 4.02 27.26
CA ALA A 4 -26.05 5.20 26.59
C ALA A 4 -24.53 5.08 26.45
N LEU A 5 -23.84 4.65 27.51
CA LEU A 5 -22.39 4.46 27.51
C LEU A 5 -21.94 3.45 26.43
N LEU A 6 -22.65 2.34 26.29
CA LEU A 6 -22.38 1.31 25.28
C LEU A 6 -22.54 1.83 23.84
N VAL A 7 -23.59 2.62 23.59
CA VAL A 7 -23.84 3.20 22.26
C VAL A 7 -22.79 4.25 21.92
N THR A 8 -22.39 5.08 22.88
CA THR A 8 -21.35 6.10 22.67
C THR A 8 -19.98 5.45 22.42
N SER A 9 -19.62 4.40 23.17
CA SER A 9 -18.36 3.67 22.95
C SER A 9 -18.30 3.00 21.56
N ALA A 10 -19.41 2.41 21.10
CA ALA A 10 -19.48 1.81 19.77
C ALA A 10 -19.35 2.83 18.64
N ALA A 11 -19.92 4.03 18.80
CA ALA A 11 -19.84 5.10 17.80
C ALA A 11 -18.41 5.67 17.67
N ILE A 12 -17.64 5.72 18.77
CA ILE A 12 -16.24 6.19 18.74
C ILE A 12 -15.33 5.19 18.02
N LEU A 13 -15.57 3.88 18.19
CA LEU A 13 -14.80 2.84 17.49
C LEU A 13 -15.01 2.86 15.96
N LEU A 14 -16.18 3.28 15.49
CA LEU A 14 -16.49 3.35 14.05
C LEU A 14 -15.89 4.58 13.36
N THR A 15 -15.57 5.65 14.11
CA THR A 15 -15.03 6.91 13.57
C THR A 15 -13.50 7.01 13.68
N ALA A 16 -12.85 6.08 14.37
CA ALA A 16 -11.40 6.04 14.54
C ALA A 16 -10.62 5.61 13.28
N CYS A 17 -11.29 5.42 12.15
CA CYS A 17 -10.65 5.01 10.91
C CYS A 17 -10.60 6.20 9.97
N SER A 18 -9.52 6.97 10.07
CA SER A 18 -9.18 7.92 9.03
C SER A 18 -8.86 7.16 7.75
N GLY A 19 -9.39 7.61 6.61
CA GLY A 19 -8.95 7.09 5.32
C GLY A 19 -7.44 7.31 5.18
N ALA A 20 -6.70 6.27 4.81
CA ALA A 20 -5.30 6.39 4.47
C ALA A 20 -5.20 7.18 3.17
N ASN A 21 -4.74 8.44 3.26
CA ASN A 21 -4.52 9.27 2.08
C ASN A 21 -3.06 9.11 1.65
N VAL A 22 -2.79 8.07 0.85
CA VAL A 22 -1.45 7.83 0.29
C VAL A 22 -1.36 8.58 -1.03
N THR A 23 -0.69 9.75 -1.01
CA THR A 23 -0.43 10.50 -2.25
C THR A 23 0.88 10.00 -2.87
N SER A 24 0.83 9.43 -4.07
CA SER A 24 2.05 9.10 -4.83
C SER A 24 2.53 10.33 -5.60
N GLN A 25 3.81 10.68 -5.48
CA GLN A 25 4.46 11.63 -6.38
C GLN A 25 5.52 10.89 -7.18
N VAL A 26 5.40 10.92 -8.50
CA VAL A 26 6.46 10.41 -9.40
C VAL A 26 7.70 11.28 -9.14
N ARG A 27 8.71 10.71 -8.48
CA ARG A 27 10.01 11.36 -8.35
C ARG A 27 10.84 10.99 -9.56
N ASP A 28 10.93 11.95 -10.49
CA ASP A 28 11.89 11.95 -11.58
C ASP A 28 11.86 10.67 -12.44
N PHE A 29 10.70 10.38 -13.04
CA PHE A 29 10.63 9.36 -14.09
C PHE A 29 11.31 9.93 -15.35
N ASP A 30 12.61 9.70 -15.45
CA ASP A 30 13.34 9.97 -16.67
C ASP A 30 12.97 8.92 -17.73
N ALA A 31 11.89 9.20 -18.45
CA ALA A 31 11.41 8.41 -19.59
C ALA A 31 12.46 8.28 -20.71
N THR A 32 13.58 9.02 -20.63
CA THR A 32 14.66 9.00 -21.61
C THR A 32 15.84 8.12 -21.22
N THR A 33 15.82 7.48 -20.03
CA THR A 33 16.76 6.40 -19.71
C THR A 33 16.14 5.04 -20.09
N PRO A 34 16.43 4.48 -21.29
CA PRO A 34 15.97 3.14 -21.69
C PRO A 34 16.55 2.01 -20.80
N GLU A 35 17.39 2.36 -19.83
CA GLU A 35 18.13 1.42 -18.98
C GLU A 35 17.42 1.05 -17.68
N LYS A 36 16.16 1.43 -17.45
CA LYS A 36 15.44 1.05 -16.22
C LYS A 36 14.20 0.21 -16.53
N MET A 37 14.15 -0.98 -15.95
CA MET A 37 12.97 -1.84 -15.98
C MET A 37 12.08 -1.52 -14.77
N MET A 38 10.79 -1.29 -15.00
CA MET A 38 9.78 -1.09 -13.94
C MET A 38 8.88 -2.32 -13.84
N ARG A 39 8.56 -2.74 -12.62
CA ARG A 39 7.57 -3.78 -12.32
C ARG A 39 6.72 -3.37 -11.13
N CYS A 40 5.43 -3.66 -11.19
CA CYS A 40 4.50 -3.39 -10.10
C CYS A 40 3.87 -4.69 -9.59
N VAL A 41 3.55 -4.72 -8.30
CA VAL A 41 2.86 -5.81 -7.61
C VAL A 41 1.75 -5.22 -6.74
N THR A 42 0.62 -5.89 -6.66
CA THR A 42 -0.46 -5.58 -5.71
C THR A 42 -0.58 -6.74 -4.75
N VAL A 43 -0.46 -6.46 -3.46
CA VAL A 43 -0.53 -7.44 -2.37
C VAL A 43 -1.67 -7.09 -1.43
N GLU A 44 -2.27 -8.08 -0.77
CA GLU A 44 -3.20 -7.82 0.33
C GLU A 44 -2.42 -7.65 1.64
N THR A 45 -2.49 -6.45 2.22
CA THR A 45 -1.83 -6.16 3.51
C THR A 45 -2.52 -6.95 4.62
N GLY A 46 -1.75 -7.83 5.25
CA GLY A 46 -2.24 -8.76 6.26
C GLY A 46 -2.21 -10.23 5.83
N ASP A 47 -1.95 -10.50 4.55
CA ASP A 47 -1.68 -11.85 4.08
C ASP A 47 -0.26 -12.32 4.47
N SER A 48 -0.10 -13.60 4.81
CA SER A 48 1.19 -14.19 5.19
C SER A 48 2.20 -14.20 4.04
N ASP A 49 1.68 -14.24 2.82
CA ASP A 49 2.46 -14.53 1.63
C ASP A 49 3.06 -13.26 1.02
N THR A 50 2.63 -12.07 1.48
CA THR A 50 3.13 -10.76 1.03
C THR A 50 4.66 -10.70 1.07
N ASN A 51 5.29 -11.18 2.15
CA ASN A 51 6.75 -11.13 2.25
C ASN A 51 7.45 -12.04 1.24
N GLU A 52 6.85 -13.17 0.86
CA GLU A 52 7.40 -14.07 -0.16
C GLU A 52 7.30 -13.44 -1.55
N GLU A 53 6.18 -12.77 -1.85
CA GLU A 53 6.00 -12.06 -3.11
C GLU A 53 6.99 -10.89 -3.25
N LEU A 54 7.30 -10.19 -2.16
CA LEU A 54 8.22 -9.05 -2.18
C LEU A 54 9.69 -9.43 -2.31
N GLN A 55 10.08 -10.66 -1.98
CA GLN A 55 11.46 -11.15 -2.20
C GLN A 55 11.89 -11.10 -3.66
N ALA A 56 10.93 -11.17 -4.61
CA ALA A 56 11.22 -11.04 -6.04
C ALA A 56 11.82 -9.67 -6.42
N TYR A 57 11.69 -8.66 -5.55
CA TYR A 57 12.12 -7.29 -5.75
C TYR A 57 13.33 -6.91 -4.86
N ASP A 58 13.97 -7.88 -4.19
CA ASP A 58 15.18 -7.62 -3.42
C ASP A 58 16.29 -7.02 -4.31
N GLY A 59 16.85 -5.89 -3.86
CA GLY A 59 17.85 -5.12 -4.62
C GLY A 59 17.27 -4.21 -5.71
N TRP A 60 15.95 -4.10 -5.83
CA TRP A 60 15.29 -3.11 -6.67
C TRP A 60 14.98 -1.83 -5.86
N THR A 61 14.87 -0.69 -6.53
CA THR A 61 14.46 0.58 -5.91
C THR A 61 12.94 0.70 -5.96
N MET A 62 12.27 0.79 -4.82
CA MET A 62 10.84 1.11 -4.79
C MET A 62 10.62 2.57 -5.17
N VAL A 63 9.79 2.82 -6.19
CA VAL A 63 9.53 4.16 -6.74
C VAL A 63 8.08 4.62 -6.54
N TYR A 64 7.18 3.68 -6.25
CA TYR A 64 5.76 3.96 -6.02
C TYR A 64 5.21 3.00 -4.97
N ALA A 65 4.35 3.52 -4.10
CA ALA A 65 3.52 2.74 -3.20
C ALA A 65 2.17 3.44 -3.03
N SER A 66 1.09 2.69 -3.13
CA SER A 66 -0.27 3.15 -2.90
C SER A 66 -1.06 2.07 -2.20
N GLU A 67 -1.66 2.42 -1.08
CA GLU A 67 -2.51 1.53 -0.30
C GLU A 67 -3.97 1.95 -0.48
N TYR A 68 -4.85 0.98 -0.69
CA TYR A 68 -6.28 1.15 -0.76
C TYR A 68 -6.96 0.23 0.25
N THR A 69 -7.61 0.83 1.24
CA THR A 69 -8.47 0.12 2.18
C THR A 69 -9.91 0.23 1.72
N THR A 70 -10.62 -0.90 1.62
CA THR A 70 -12.06 -0.88 1.35
C THR A 70 -12.82 -0.17 2.48
N ASP A 71 -13.94 0.51 2.17
CA ASP A 71 -14.72 1.29 3.15
C ASP A 71 -15.15 0.47 4.39
N ASN A 72 -15.39 -0.83 4.20
CA ASN A 72 -15.74 -1.77 5.26
C ASN A 72 -14.51 -2.31 6.04
N LYS A 73 -13.29 -1.88 5.69
CA LYS A 73 -12.01 -2.32 6.25
C LYS A 73 -11.81 -3.83 6.24
N ALA A 74 -12.48 -4.54 5.32
CA ALA A 74 -12.39 -5.98 5.23
C ALA A 74 -11.11 -6.42 4.51
N THR A 75 -10.65 -5.60 3.58
CA THR A 75 -9.43 -5.84 2.78
C THR A 75 -8.67 -4.54 2.65
N THR A 76 -7.34 -4.63 2.68
CA THR A 76 -6.46 -3.51 2.38
C THR A 76 -5.42 -3.98 1.38
N GLU A 77 -5.43 -3.41 0.18
CA GLU A 77 -4.54 -3.75 -0.92
C GLU A 77 -3.42 -2.70 -1.01
N LEU A 78 -2.19 -3.15 -1.25
CA LEU A 78 -1.02 -2.30 -1.43
C LEU A 78 -0.41 -2.57 -2.80
N THR A 79 -0.45 -1.58 -3.68
CA THR A 79 0.28 -1.59 -4.95
C THR A 79 1.64 -0.92 -4.79
N MET A 80 2.71 -1.62 -5.12
CA MET A 80 4.07 -1.09 -5.14
C MET A 80 4.68 -1.25 -6.53
N CYS A 81 5.48 -0.28 -6.96
CA CYS A 81 6.31 -0.41 -8.15
C CYS A 81 7.79 -0.25 -7.81
N PHE A 82 8.58 -1.09 -8.46
CA PHE A 82 10.02 -1.22 -8.29
C PHE A 82 10.73 -0.99 -9.62
N GLU A 83 11.89 -0.37 -9.55
CA GLU A 83 12.80 -0.15 -10.67
C GLU A 83 14.14 -0.83 -10.44
N LYS A 84 14.73 -1.37 -11.50
CA LYS A 84 16.11 -1.87 -11.53
C LYS A 84 16.78 -1.45 -12.83
N ALA A 85 18.10 -1.29 -12.81
CA ALA A 85 18.86 -1.15 -14.04
C ALA A 85 18.65 -2.40 -14.93
N ALA A 86 18.36 -2.19 -16.20
CA ALA A 86 18.11 -3.22 -17.20
C ALA A 86 19.40 -3.97 -17.60
N ASN A 87 20.57 -3.45 -17.23
CA ASN A 87 21.89 -4.00 -17.57
C ASN A 87 22.79 -4.14 -16.32
N LEU A 88 22.65 -5.26 -15.60
CA LEU A 88 23.70 -5.84 -14.73
C LEU A 88 23.61 -7.36 -14.78
#